data_AF-A0A496WJ25-F1
#
_entry.id   AF-A0A496WJ25-F1
#
_cell.length_a   1.000
_cell.length_b   1.000
_cell.length_c   1.000
_cell.angle_alpha   90.00
_cell.angle_beta   90.00
_cell.angle_gamma   90.00
#
_symmetry.space_group_name_H-M   'P 1'
#
loop_
_entity.id
_entity.type
_entity.pdbx_description
1 polymer ?
#
loop_
_entity_poly.entity_id
_entity_poly.type
_entity_poly.pdbx_seq_one_letter_code
_entity_poly.pdbx_strand_id
1 'polypeptide(L)' 'MSEFLNMGGYAIYVWPSYGLAALILWLNWYLPKRQHRQILRQLIRRNQDRNNETRT' A
#
# COMPACT_ATOMS: atom_id res chain seq x y z
N MET A 1 -8.01 -27.26 25.47
CA MET A 1 -7.73 -26.38 24.28
C MET A 1 -8.00 -24.90 24.56
N SER A 2 -9.02 -24.55 25.35
CA SER A 2 -9.31 -23.16 25.75
C SER A 2 -8.33 -22.60 26.79
N GLU A 3 -7.48 -23.42 27.41
CA GLU A 3 -6.50 -23.03 28.45
C GLU A 3 -5.34 -22.19 27.89
N PHE A 4 -4.98 -22.36 26.61
CA PHE A 4 -4.01 -21.50 25.92
C PHE A 4 -4.55 -20.11 25.59
N LEU A 5 -5.88 -19.97 25.54
CA LEU A 5 -6.57 -18.68 25.38
C LEU A 5 -6.87 -18.05 26.74
N ASN A 6 -7.07 -18.86 27.79
CA ASN A 6 -7.42 -18.41 29.14
C ASN A 6 -6.22 -18.22 30.10
N MET A 7 -4.99 -18.48 29.65
CA MET A 7 -3.79 -17.77 30.16
C MET A 7 -3.71 -16.31 29.61
N GLY A 8 -4.80 -15.81 29.04
CA GLY A 8 -5.52 -14.59 29.46
C GLY A 8 -4.89 -13.21 29.19
N GLY A 9 -3.57 -13.07 29.30
CA GLY A 9 -2.88 -11.79 29.10
C GLY A 9 -2.14 -11.70 27.77
N TYR A 10 -1.45 -12.78 27.38
CA TYR A 10 -0.49 -12.75 26.27
C TYR A 10 -1.11 -12.61 24.88
N ALA A 11 -2.29 -13.18 24.65
CA ALA A 11 -2.95 -13.07 23.35
C ALA A 11 -3.29 -11.61 22.98
N ILE A 12 -3.59 -10.77 23.98
CA ILE A 12 -3.86 -9.34 23.83
C ILE A 12 -2.58 -8.56 23.49
N TYR A 13 -1.39 -9.04 23.88
CA TYR A 13 -0.10 -8.42 23.51
C TYR A 13 0.37 -8.84 22.11
N VAL A 14 0.02 -10.06 21.68
CA VAL A 14 0.45 -10.62 20.40
C VAL A 14 -0.43 -10.13 19.25
N TRP A 15 -1.74 -10.00 19.47
CA TRP A 15 -2.69 -9.47 18.48
C TRP A 15 -2.33 -8.12 17.87
N PRO A 16 -1.95 -7.08 18.64
CA PRO A 16 -1.56 -5.80 18.06
C PRO A 16 -0.25 -5.90 17.26
N SER A 17 0.65 -6.83 17.56
CA SER A 17 1.85 -7.07 16.74
C SER A 17 1.48 -7.61 15.35
N TYR A 18 0.59 -8.60 15.29
CA TYR A 18 0.05 -9.10 14.02
C TYR A 18 -0.83 -8.07 13.30
N GLY A 19 -1.65 -7.33 14.05
CA GLY A 19 -2.47 -6.25 13.54
C GLY A 19 -1.64 -5.12 12.94
N LEU A 20 -0.53 -4.75 13.59
CA LEU A 20 0.40 -3.73 13.12
C LEU A 20 1.12 -4.19 11.85
N ALA A 21 1.59 -5.45 11.81
CA ALA A 21 2.19 -6.02 10.60
C ALA A 21 1.20 -6.05 9.42
N ALA A 22 -0.03 -6.53 9.66
CA ALA A 22 -1.10 -6.53 8.66
C ALA A 22 -1.47 -5.11 8.22
N LEU A 23 -1.50 -4.15 9.15
CA LEU A 23 -1.78 -2.74 8.88
C LEU A 23 -0.69 -2.12 8.00
N ILE A 24 0.59 -2.35 8.32
CA ILE A 24 1.72 -1.87 7.51
C ILE A 24 1.66 -2.46 6.10
N LEU A 25 1.40 -3.77 5.97
CA LEU A 25 1.21 -4.42 4.67
C LEU A 25 0.03 -3.83 3.90
N TRP A 26 -1.10 -3.58 4.57
CA TRP A 26 -2.29 -3.01 3.96
C TRP A 26 -2.06 -1.57 3.49
N LEU A 27 -1.41 -0.73 4.29
CA LEU A 27 -0.99 0.62 3.91
C LEU A 27 -0.02 0.55 2.73
N ASN A 28 1.02 -0.28 2.81
CA ASN A 28 2.02 -0.43 1.76
C ASN A 28 1.43 -0.93 0.46
N TRP A 29 0.37 -1.74 0.49
CA TRP A 29 -0.39 -2.16 -0.68
C TRP A 29 -1.34 -1.06 -1.21
N TYR A 30 -1.89 -0.23 -0.33
CA TYR A 30 -2.81 0.85 -0.70
C TYR A 30 -2.10 2.06 -1.32
N LEU A 31 -0.90 2.41 -0.85
CA LEU A 31 -0.08 3.51 -1.37
C LEU A 31 0.24 3.40 -2.89
N PRO A 32 0.74 2.27 -3.43
CA PRO A 32 1.08 2.13 -4.84
C PRO A 32 -0.16 2.18 -5.73
N LYS A 33 -1.35 1.81 -5.24
CA LYS A 33 -2.60 1.99 -5.98
C LYS A 33 -2.86 3.47 -6.33
N ARG A 34 -2.48 4.40 -5.46
CA ARG A 34 -2.62 5.84 -5.70
C ARG A 34 -1.49 6.39 -6.58
N GLN A 35 -0.25 5.95 -6.36
CA GLN A 35 0.91 6.43 -7.15
C GLN A 35 0.89 5.93 -8.60
N HIS A 36 0.43 4.71 -8.86
CA HIS A 36 0.40 4.15 -10.21
C HIS A 36 -0.46 4.99 -11.17
N ARG A 37 -1.54 5.58 -10.65
CA ARG A 37 -2.40 6.51 -11.40
C ARG A 37 -1.69 7.83 -11.72
N GLN A 38 -0.80 8.31 -10.84
CA GLN A 38 -0.07 9.57 -11.05
C GLN A 38 1.06 9.40 -12.07
N ILE A 39 1.81 8.29 -12.00
CA ILE A 39 2.91 8.01 -12.93
C ILE A 39 2.40 7.80 -14.35
N LEU A 40 1.29 7.07 -14.54
CA LEU A 40 0.70 6.85 -15.85
C LEU A 40 0.23 8.17 -16.50
N ARG A 41 -0.36 9.08 -15.73
CA ARG A 41 -0.77 10.41 -16.23
C ARG A 41 0.42 11.28 -16.64
N GLN A 42 1.54 11.18 -15.94
CA GLN A 42 2.76 11.93 -16.31
C GLN A 42 3.42 11.38 -17.58
N LEU A 43 3.40 10.06 -17.78
CA LEU A 43 3.92 9.41 -18.99
C LEU A 43 3.11 9.78 -20.25
N ILE A 44 1.79 9.89 -20.12
CA ILE A 44 0.92 10.28 -21.25
C ILE A 44 1.19 11.74 -21.67
N ARG A 45 1.32 12.67 -20.70
CA ARG A 45 1.61 14.08 -20.99
C ARG A 45 2.95 14.26 -21.71
N ARG A 46 4.02 13.60 -21.24
CA ARG A 46 5.35 13.72 -21.84
C ARG A 46 5.43 13.20 -23.28
N ASN A 47 4.64 12.19 -23.65
CA ASN A 47 4.61 11.71 -25.03
C ASN A 47 3.85 12.64 -25.97
N GLN A 48 2.89 13.40 -25.45
CA GLN A 48 2.09 14.32 -26.24
C GLN A 48 2.87 15.60 -26.57
N ASP A 49 3.67 16.10 -25.63
CA ASP A 49 4.52 17.29 -25.83
C ASP A 49 5.61 17.03 -26.90
N ARG A 50 6.24 15.85 -26.88
CA ARG A 50 7.26 15.46 -27.89
C ARG A 50 6.75 15.35 -29.32
N ASN A 51 5.46 15.06 -29.51
CA ASN A 51 4.88 14.90 -30.85
C ASN A 51 4.48 16.24 -31.48
N ASN A 52 4.34 17.29 -30.67
CA ASN A 52 3.99 18.62 -31.15
C ASN A 52 5.23 19.43 -31.57
N GLU A 53 6.40 19.15 -31.00
CA GLU A 53 7.68 19.78 -31.40
C GLU A 53 8.18 19.27 -32.76
N THR A 54 7.87 18.02 -33.15
CA THR A 54 8.22 17.48 -34.48
C THR A 54 7.29 17.96 -35.61
N ARG A 55 6.30 18.81 -35.31
CA ARG A 55 5.31 19.33 -36.28
C ARG A 55 5.40 20.84 -36.56
N THR A 56 6.36 21.54 -35.96
CA THR A 56 6.72 22.94 -36.29
C THR A 56 8.01 22.97 -37.10
#